data_AF-R6AQ09-F1
#
_entry.id   AF-R6AQ09-F1
#
_cell.length_a   1.000
_cell.length_b   1.000
_cell.length_c   1.000
_cell.angle_alpha   90.00
_cell.angle_beta   90.00
_cell.angle_gamma   90.00
#
_symmetry.space_group_name_H-M   'P 1'
#
loop_
_entity.id
_entity.type
_entity.pdbx_description
1 polymer ?
#
loop_
_entity_poly.entity_id
_entity_poly.type
_entity_poly.pdbx_seq_one_letter_code
_entity_poly.pdbx_strand_id
1 'polypeptide(L)'
;MNYGPLSIVSRYLFDISTELKLSPAAYYPEPSVHSCVLKFERNGSELPPNFIKVLRAAFAMRRKTLRNNMLQLIPKNNVDEVIADAGLLPTVRAEELAAADFVRLADSYNRYGNKVSEADPTCAE
;
A
#
# COMPACT_ATOMS: atom_id res chain seq x y z
N MET A 1 -12.73 -9.01 5.35
CA MET A 1 -11.53 -9.05 4.50
C MET A 1 -10.65 -7.88 4.88
N ASN A 2 -9.48 -8.12 5.46
CA ASN A 2 -8.54 -7.05 5.79
C ASN A 2 -7.82 -6.63 4.50
N TYR A 3 -8.29 -5.55 3.88
CA TYR A 3 -7.57 -4.89 2.79
C TYR A 3 -6.46 -4.03 3.39
N GLY A 4 -5.21 -4.34 3.04
CA GLY A 4 -4.03 -3.73 3.63
C GLY A 4 -2.79 -3.93 2.75
N PRO A 5 -1.61 -3.51 3.21
CA PRO A 5 -0.42 -3.42 2.36
C PRO A 5 -0.05 -4.72 1.65
N LEU A 6 -0.11 -5.85 2.36
CA LEU A 6 0.19 -7.16 1.77
C LEU A 6 -0.79 -7.51 0.65
N SER A 7 -2.09 -7.33 0.88
CA SER A 7 -3.12 -7.60 -0.13
C SER A 7 -2.93 -6.74 -1.39
N ILE A 8 -2.49 -5.50 -1.23
CA ILE A 8 -2.26 -4.58 -2.35
C ILE A 8 -1.05 -5.02 -3.18
N VAL A 9 0.08 -5.28 -2.53
CA VAL A 9 1.31 -5.73 -3.20
C VAL A 9 1.06 -7.05 -3.92
N SER A 10 0.46 -8.01 -3.23
CA SER A 10 0.17 -9.32 -3.78
C SER A 10 -0.74 -9.26 -5.00
N ARG A 11 -1.86 -8.53 -4.95
CA ARG A 11 -2.82 -8.44 -6.06
C ARG A 11 -2.32 -7.62 -7.24
N TYR A 12 -1.36 -6.72 -7.00
CA TYR A 12 -0.75 -5.96 -8.07
C TYR A 12 0.27 -6.80 -8.85
N LEU A 13 1.13 -7.51 -8.13
CA LEU A 13 2.21 -8.30 -8.74
C LEU A 13 1.77 -9.66 -9.28
N PHE A 14 0.67 -10.21 -8.78
CA PHE A 14 0.25 -11.58 -9.06
C PHE A 14 -1.24 -11.68 -9.38
N ASP A 15 -1.56 -12.59 -10.28
CA ASP A 15 -2.89 -13.15 -10.41
C ASP A 15 -3.06 -14.22 -9.32
N ILE A 16 -4.06 -14.03 -8.45
CA ILE A 16 -4.25 -14.86 -7.25
C ILE A 16 -5.55 -15.64 -7.36
N SER A 17 -5.45 -16.97 -7.32
CA SER A 17 -6.59 -17.88 -7.23
C SER A 17 -6.61 -18.62 -5.90
N THR A 18 -7.81 -18.97 -5.44
CA THR A 18 -7.99 -19.89 -4.30
C THR A 18 -8.15 -21.30 -4.83
N GLU A 19 -7.16 -22.15 -4.58
CA GLU A 19 -7.18 -23.54 -5.05
C GLU A 19 -7.95 -24.44 -4.08
N LEU A 20 -7.78 -24.21 -2.78
CA LEU A 20 -8.38 -25.07 -1.76
C LEU A 20 -8.69 -24.30 -0.49
N LYS A 21 -9.83 -24.60 0.13
CA LYS A 21 -10.16 -24.19 1.50
C LYS A 21 -10.11 -25.41 2.39
N LEU A 22 -9.40 -25.32 3.50
CA LEU A 22 -9.17 -26.41 4.44
C LEU A 22 -9.86 -26.10 5.78
N SER A 23 -10.67 -27.04 6.24
CA SER A 23 -11.24 -26.99 7.60
C SER A 23 -10.17 -27.34 8.63
N PRO A 24 -10.29 -26.84 9.88
CA PRO A 24 -9.38 -27.22 10.96
C PRO A 24 -9.29 -28.72 11.20
N ALA A 25 -10.42 -29.43 11.07
CA ALA A 25 -10.50 -30.89 11.17
C ALA A 25 -9.59 -31.67 10.21
N ALA A 26 -9.01 -31.01 9.18
CA ALA A 26 -8.02 -31.62 8.30
C ALA A 26 -6.59 -31.68 8.91
N TYR A 27 -6.38 -31.14 10.12
CA TYR A 27 -5.08 -31.03 10.77
C TYR A 27 -5.07 -31.70 12.15
N TYR A 28 -3.89 -32.17 12.59
CA TYR A 28 -3.68 -32.66 13.96
C TYR A 28 -2.41 -32.05 14.59
N PRO A 29 -2.50 -31.41 15.78
CA PRO A 29 -3.73 -31.09 16.51
C PRO A 29 -4.59 -30.07 15.73
N GLU A 30 -5.91 -30.09 15.98
CA GLU A 30 -6.85 -29.21 15.29
C GLU A 30 -6.62 -27.73 15.67
N PRO A 31 -6.37 -26.83 14.70
CA PRO A 31 -6.20 -25.41 14.96
C PRO A 31 -7.55 -24.70 15.22
N SER A 32 -7.51 -23.48 15.75
CA SER A 32 -8.73 -22.67 15.98
C SER A 32 -9.19 -21.85 14.77
N VAL A 33 -8.49 -21.95 13.63
CA VAL A 33 -8.70 -21.11 12.44
C VAL A 33 -8.74 -21.94 11.16
N HIS A 34 -9.53 -21.48 10.18
CA HIS A 34 -9.53 -22.06 8.84
C HIS A 34 -8.25 -21.75 8.07
N SER A 35 -7.85 -22.67 7.20
CA SER A 35 -6.72 -22.50 6.29
C SER A 35 -7.16 -22.46 4.82
N CYS A 36 -6.31 -21.91 3.96
CA CYS A 36 -6.58 -21.77 2.54
C CYS A 36 -5.27 -21.90 1.75
N VAL A 37 -5.30 -22.63 0.64
CA VAL A 37 -4.21 -22.69 -0.33
C VAL A 37 -4.50 -21.66 -1.43
N LEU A 38 -3.59 -20.72 -1.58
CA LEU A 38 -3.63 -19.68 -2.60
C LEU A 38 -2.52 -19.94 -3.61
N LYS A 39 -2.85 -19.83 -4.90
CA LYS A 39 -1.88 -19.86 -5.99
C LYS A 39 -1.59 -18.43 -6.42
N PHE A 40 -0.32 -18.13 -6.62
CA PHE A 40 0.17 -16.83 -7.08
C PHE A 40 0.88 -17.02 -8.40
N GLU A 41 0.38 -16.42 -9.46
CA GLU A 41 1.01 -16.41 -10.78
C GLU A 41 1.51 -15.01 -11.09
N ARG A 42 2.79 -14.87 -11.46
CA ARG A 42 3.37 -13.56 -11.72
C ARG A 42 2.77 -12.99 -13.01
N ASN A 43 2.16 -11.81 -12.93
CA ASN A 43 1.44 -11.19 -14.06
C ASN A 43 2.31 -10.23 -14.90
N GLY A 44 3.62 -10.17 -14.65
CA GLY A 44 4.57 -9.28 -15.33
C GLY A 44 4.59 -7.84 -14.83
N SER A 45 3.72 -7.45 -13.88
CA SER A 45 3.73 -6.10 -13.32
C SER A 45 4.99 -5.86 -12.46
N GLU A 46 5.43 -4.60 -12.45
CA GLU A 46 6.54 -4.12 -11.64
C GLU A 46 6.09 -2.97 -10.74
N LEU A 47 6.61 -2.93 -9.52
CA LEU A 47 6.36 -1.83 -8.60
C LEU A 47 7.23 -0.64 -8.97
N PRO A 48 6.68 0.58 -9.03
CA PRO A 48 7.50 1.76 -9.23
C PRO A 48 8.45 1.98 -8.03
N PRO A 49 9.51 2.78 -8.22
CA PRO A 49 10.38 3.18 -7.11
C PRO A 49 9.59 3.73 -5.94
N ASN A 50 10.07 3.55 -4.72
CA ASN A 50 9.43 4.03 -3.49
C ASN A 50 7.99 3.56 -3.23
N PHE A 51 7.42 2.63 -4.02
CA PHE A 51 6.05 2.15 -3.84
C PHE A 51 5.78 1.67 -2.42
N ILE A 52 6.66 0.82 -1.87
CA ILE A 52 6.52 0.30 -0.51
C ILE A 52 6.58 1.42 0.54
N LYS A 53 7.40 2.46 0.31
CA LYS A 53 7.52 3.63 1.19
C LYS A 53 6.21 4.40 1.23
N VAL A 54 5.65 4.69 0.05
CA VAL A 54 4.36 5.37 -0.12
C VAL A 54 3.22 4.55 0.49
N LEU A 55 3.16 3.25 0.19
CA LEU A 55 2.14 2.36 0.70
C LEU A 55 2.17 2.27 2.24
N ARG A 56 3.36 2.16 2.84
CA ARG A 56 3.51 2.16 4.31
C ARG A 56 3.02 3.46 4.92
N ALA A 57 3.40 4.60 4.35
CA ALA A 57 2.95 5.90 4.84
C ALA A 57 1.42 6.04 4.70
N ALA A 58 0.82 5.57 3.61
CA ALA A 58 -0.62 5.64 3.39
C ALA A 58 -1.43 4.84 4.43
N PHE A 59 -0.88 3.73 4.91
CA PHE A 59 -1.50 2.86 5.92
C PHE A 59 -1.02 3.11 7.36
N ALA A 60 -0.18 4.12 7.61
CA ALA A 60 0.43 4.36 8.92
C ALA A 60 -0.60 4.60 10.03
N MET A 61 -1.66 5.36 9.74
CA MET A 61 -2.77 5.60 10.67
C MET A 61 -4.10 5.19 10.02
N ARG A 62 -4.61 4.02 10.42
CA ARG A 62 -5.79 3.37 9.85
C ARG A 62 -7.06 4.23 9.77
N ARG A 63 -7.22 5.23 10.66
CA ARG A 63 -8.43 6.09 10.74
C ARG A 63 -8.24 7.50 10.19
N LYS A 64 -7.08 7.80 9.59
CA LYS A 64 -6.79 9.10 9.00
C LYS A 64 -6.98 9.05 7.50
N THR A 65 -7.33 10.21 6.93
CA THR A 65 -7.42 10.38 5.48
C THR A 65 -6.04 10.21 4.83
N LEU A 66 -6.02 9.92 3.53
CA LEU A 66 -4.81 9.75 2.74
C LEU A 66 -3.88 10.93 2.92
N ARG A 67 -4.38 12.17 2.81
CA ARG A 67 -3.58 13.38 3.03
C ARG A 67 -2.88 13.38 4.39
N ASN A 68 -3.62 13.10 5.46
CA ASN A 68 -3.06 13.12 6.82
C ASN A 68 -2.00 12.03 7.04
N ASN A 69 -2.17 10.88 6.39
CA ASN A 69 -1.16 9.83 6.38
C ASN A 69 0.08 10.22 5.55
N MET A 70 -0.13 10.87 4.40
CA MET A 70 0.95 11.27 3.50
C MET A 70 1.81 12.43 4.00
N LEU A 71 1.32 13.24 4.93
CA LEU A 71 2.11 14.30 5.58
C LEU A 71 3.36 13.78 6.33
N GLN A 72 3.40 12.48 6.64
CA GLN A 72 4.58 11.84 7.25
C GLN A 72 5.74 11.66 6.26
N LEU A 73 5.42 11.70 4.96
CA LEU A 73 6.33 11.39 3.87
C LEU A 73 6.53 12.58 2.92
N ILE A 74 5.54 13.45 2.80
CA ILE A 74 5.51 14.56 1.85
C ILE A 74 5.27 15.87 2.62
N PRO A 75 6.08 16.92 2.38
CA PRO A 75 5.84 18.24 2.96
C PRO A 75 4.44 18.76 2.68
N LYS A 76 3.86 19.52 3.63
CA LYS A 76 2.49 20.04 3.55
C LYS A 76 2.21 20.85 2.28
N ASN A 77 3.23 21.51 1.74
CA ASN A 77 3.09 22.35 0.54
C ASN A 77 2.92 21.53 -0.75
N ASN A 78 3.36 20.26 -0.75
CA ASN A 78 3.40 19.41 -1.95
C ASN A 78 2.43 18.23 -1.88
N VAL A 79 1.89 17.90 -0.69
CA VAL A 79 1.03 16.72 -0.50
C VAL A 79 -0.23 16.77 -1.35
N ASP A 80 -0.85 17.95 -1.48
CA ASP A 80 -2.09 18.12 -2.23
C ASP A 80 -1.84 18.03 -3.74
N GLU A 81 -0.69 18.52 -4.21
CA GLU A 81 -0.25 18.38 -5.62
C GLU A 81 0.01 16.91 -5.96
N VAL A 82 0.73 16.18 -5.11
CA VAL A 82 1.02 14.75 -5.32
C VAL A 82 -0.26 13.90 -5.35
N ILE A 83 -1.22 14.20 -4.46
CA ILE A 83 -2.50 13.48 -4.43
C ILE A 83 -3.35 13.82 -5.66
N ALA A 84 -3.37 15.08 -6.09
CA ALA A 84 -4.14 15.53 -7.25
C ALA A 84 -3.57 14.99 -8.56
N ASP A 85 -2.25 14.96 -8.75
CA ASP A 85 -1.60 14.39 -9.93
C ASP A 85 -1.82 12.86 -10.03
N ALA A 86 -1.89 12.18 -8.88
CA ALA A 86 -2.32 10.79 -8.82
C ALA A 86 -3.82 10.59 -9.16
N GLY A 87 -4.61 11.67 -9.30
CA GLY A 87 -6.04 11.62 -9.59
C GLY A 87 -6.87 11.10 -8.40
N LEU A 88 -6.45 11.40 -7.17
CA LEU A 88 -7.08 10.95 -5.94
C LEU A 88 -7.65 12.13 -5.14
N LEU A 89 -8.62 11.84 -4.27
CA LEU A 89 -9.16 12.83 -3.34
C LEU A 89 -8.37 12.78 -2.02
N PRO A 90 -8.01 13.93 -1.42
CA PRO A 90 -7.24 13.97 -0.16
C PRO A 90 -7.99 13.41 1.04
N THR A 91 -9.31 13.29 0.95
CA THR A 91 -10.23 12.86 2.00
C THR A 91 -10.46 11.35 2.06
N VAL A 92 -10.13 10.61 0.99
CA VAL A 92 -10.28 9.14 0.96
C VAL A 92 -9.36 8.47 1.96
N ARG A 93 -9.72 7.27 2.39
CA ARG A 93 -8.85 6.45 3.25
C ARG A 93 -8.07 5.44 2.42
N ALA A 94 -6.92 5.01 2.90
CA ALA A 94 -6.06 4.09 2.14
C ALA A 94 -6.76 2.75 1.88
N GLU A 95 -7.61 2.28 2.79
CA GLU A 95 -8.39 1.06 2.60
C GLU A 95 -9.48 1.15 1.52
N GLU A 96 -9.82 2.35 1.03
CA GLU A 96 -10.82 2.59 -0.01
C GLU A 96 -10.22 2.57 -1.43
N LEU A 97 -8.89 2.60 -1.54
CA LEU A 97 -8.16 2.73 -2.80
C LEU A 97 -7.83 1.37 -3.44
N ALA A 98 -7.88 1.29 -4.77
CA ALA A 98 -7.43 0.12 -5.51
C ALA A 98 -5.90 0.02 -5.55
N ALA A 99 -5.37 -1.17 -5.85
CA ALA A 99 -3.92 -1.36 -5.94
C ALA A 99 -3.26 -0.45 -7.00
N ALA A 100 -3.94 -0.24 -8.13
CA ALA A 100 -3.48 0.67 -9.18
C ALA A 100 -3.42 2.15 -8.73
N ASP A 101 -4.23 2.56 -7.75
CA ASP A 101 -4.20 3.91 -7.21
C ASP A 101 -2.91 4.19 -6.45
N PHE A 102 -2.39 3.18 -5.73
CA PHE A 102 -1.11 3.28 -5.06
C PHE A 102 0.07 3.36 -6.02
N VAL A 103 -0.05 2.78 -7.22
CA VAL A 103 0.97 2.89 -8.27
C VAL A 103 1.00 4.32 -8.79
N ARG A 104 -0.17 4.88 -9.15
CA ARG A 104 -0.29 6.28 -9.56
C ARG A 104 0.24 7.25 -8.49
N LEU A 105 -0.07 6.97 -7.22
CA LEU A 105 0.42 7.76 -6.10
C LEU A 105 1.94 7.66 -5.93
N ALA A 106 2.51 6.47 -6.09
CA ALA A 106 3.95 6.27 -6.03
C ALA A 106 4.68 6.95 -7.19
N ASP A 107 4.14 6.87 -8.41
CA ASP A 107 4.67 7.56 -9.58
C ASP A 107 4.62 9.08 -9.39
N SER A 108 3.52 9.61 -8.86
CA SER A 108 3.40 11.03 -8.52
C SER A 108 4.40 11.42 -7.43
N TYR A 109 4.57 10.60 -6.39
CA TYR A 109 5.59 10.84 -5.36
C TYR A 109 7.00 10.87 -5.95
N ASN A 110 7.32 9.98 -6.89
CA ASN A 110 8.63 9.95 -7.55
C ASN A 110 8.88 11.21 -8.40
N ARG A 111 7.83 11.80 -9.01
CA ARG A 111 7.92 13.04 -9.79
C ARG A 111 8.12 14.29 -8.92
N TYR A 112 7.34 14.44 -7.85
CA TYR A 112 7.25 15.70 -7.10
C TYR A 112 7.67 15.58 -5.62
N GLY A 113 7.40 14.43 -5.00
CA GLY A 113 7.63 14.18 -3.57
C GLY A 113 9.08 13.83 -3.21
N ASN A 114 9.87 13.34 -4.17
CA ASN A 114 11.28 12.97 -3.94
C ASN A 114 12.25 14.16 -4.03
N LYS A 115 11.81 15.36 -4.45
CA LYS A 115 12.67 16.54 -4.58
C LYS A 115 13.13 17.17 -3.26
N VAL A 116 12.84 16.55 -2.11
CA VAL A 116 13.10 17.13 -0.78
C VAL A 116 13.87 16.19 0.18
N SER A 117 14.18 14.94 -0.19
CA SER A 117 14.86 14.02 0.76
C SER A 117 16.40 13.95 0.65
N GLU A 118 17.05 14.84 -0.10
CA GLU A 118 18.53 14.95 -0.12
C GLU A 118 19.07 16.20 0.60
N ALA A 119 18.23 16.95 1.32
CA ALA A 119 18.67 18.07 2.15
C ALA A 119 17.94 18.09 3.50
N ASP A 120 18.34 17.23 4.44
CA ASP A 120 18.64 17.65 5.82
C ASP A 120 19.11 16.47 6.70
N PRO A 121 20.41 16.36 7.04
CA PRO A 121 20.90 15.53 8.13
C PRO A 121 20.86 16.32 9.44
N THR A 122 19.68 16.68 9.95
CA THR A 122 19.60 17.32 11.28
C THR A 122 18.28 17.04 11.99
N CYS A 123 18.29 15.98 12.82
CA CYS A 123 17.57 15.90 14.10
C CYS A 123 17.98 14.58 14.78
N ALA A 124 19.21 14.58 15.29
CA ALA A 124 19.65 13.71 16.37
C ALA A 124 20.12 14.63 17.48
N GLU A 125 19.21 14.99 18.38
CA GLU A 125 19.48 15.45 19.74
C GLU A 125 18.39 14.91 20.66
#